data_AF-A0A7S3P6J9-F1
#
_entry.id   AF-A0A7S3P6J9-F1
#
_cell.length_a   1.000
_cell.length_b   1.000
_cell.length_c   1.000
_cell.angle_alpha   90.00
_cell.angle_beta   90.00
_cell.angle_gamma   90.00
#
_symmetry.space_group_name_H-M   'P 1'
#
loop_
_entity.id
_entity.type
_entity.pdbx_description
1 polymer ?
#
loop_
_entity_poly.entity_id
_entity_poly.type
_entity_poly.pdbx_seq_one_letter_code
_entity_poly.pdbx_strand_id
1 'polypeptide(L)'
;CMLKNLSSLAPFSLLGSLGMLYTAIIMFWRYSTKAYTASGKFGTDLAPHLQPAFGSIGASGIFNAKAAILLGMLSTAYMAHFNAPKFYTELKDNTVPRYMTVVGTSFGISI
;
A
#
# COMPACT_ATOMS: atom_id res chain seq x y z
N CYS A 1 18.36 -11.96 2.29
CA CYS A 1 18.78 -12.62 3.56
C CYS A 1 20.27 -12.40 3.90
N MET A 2 20.78 -11.16 3.92
CA MET A 2 22.19 -10.87 4.29
C MET A 2 22.37 -9.67 5.24
N LEU A 3 21.28 -9.06 5.73
CA LEU A 3 21.36 -8.00 6.73
C LEU A 3 21.41 -8.65 8.13
N LYS A 4 22.54 -8.52 8.80
CA LYS A 4 22.83 -9.17 10.10
C LYS A 4 21.91 -8.72 11.25
N ASN A 5 21.37 -7.50 11.19
CA ASN A 5 20.42 -6.92 12.17
C ASN A 5 19.43 -5.98 11.46
N LEU A 6 18.17 -5.87 11.92
CA LEU A 6 17.22 -4.86 11.39
C LEU A 6 17.56 -3.43 11.83
N SER A 7 18.27 -3.28 12.95
CA SER A 7 18.62 -1.97 13.54
C SER A 7 19.41 -1.04 12.60
N SER A 8 20.25 -1.59 11.72
CA SER A 8 21.02 -0.78 10.74
C SER A 8 20.13 -0.08 9.70
N LEU A 9 18.88 -0.51 9.55
CA LEU A 9 17.92 0.08 8.61
C LEU A 9 16.91 0.99 9.30
N ALA A 10 16.95 1.10 10.63
CA ALA A 10 16.03 1.91 11.42
C ALA A 10 15.88 3.38 10.94
N PRO A 11 16.95 4.13 10.60
CA PRO A 11 16.79 5.51 10.14
C PRO A 11 16.06 5.62 8.80
N PHE A 12 16.34 4.70 7.85
CA PHE A 12 15.66 4.66 6.56
C PHE A 12 14.22 4.13 6.69
N SER A 13 14.00 3.18 7.58
CA SER A 13 12.66 2.65 7.88
C SER A 13 11.77 3.71 8.53
N LEU A 14 12.32 4.54 9.43
CA LEU A 14 11.60 5.67 10.01
C LEU A 14 11.22 6.69 8.94
N LEU A 15 12.18 7.11 8.11
CA LEU A 15 11.91 8.04 7.02
C LEU A 15 10.84 7.50 6.06
N GLY A 16 10.94 6.23 5.67
CA GLY A 16 9.95 5.58 4.81
C GLY A 16 8.56 5.54 5.46
N SER A 17 8.47 5.24 6.76
CA SER A 17 7.20 5.19 7.49
C SER A 17 6.55 6.57 7.59
N LEU A 18 7.35 7.62 7.86
CA LEU A 18 6.86 9.01 7.86
C LEU A 18 6.38 9.43 6.47
N GLY A 19 7.10 9.03 5.41
CA GLY A 19 6.68 9.26 4.03
C GLY A 19 5.33 8.62 3.71
N MET A 20 5.14 7.35 4.09
CA MET A 20 3.87 6.64 3.91
C MET A 20 2.72 7.32 4.68
N LEU A 21 2.95 7.74 5.93
CA LEU A 21 1.95 8.45 6.73
C LEU A 21 1.55 9.78 6.07
N TYR A 22 2.53 10.55 5.62
CA TYR A 22 2.28 11.81 4.91
C TYR A 22 1.45 11.57 3.64
N THR A 23 1.83 10.59 2.81
CA THR A 23 1.07 10.24 1.60
C THR A 23 -0.37 9.85 1.94
N ALA A 24 -0.58 9.03 2.98
CA ALA A 24 -1.91 8.60 3.41
C ALA A 24 -2.79 9.79 3.84
N ILE A 25 -2.24 10.73 4.63
CA ILE A 25 -2.96 11.94 5.07
C ILE A 25 -3.36 12.80 3.86
N ILE A 26 -2.44 13.04 2.93
CA ILE A 26 -2.71 13.84 1.74
C ILE A 26 -3.73 13.15 0.83
N MET A 27 -3.64 11.83 0.65
CA MET A 27 -4.63 11.06 -0.11
C MET A 27 -6.02 11.14 0.54
N PHE A 28 -6.11 11.01 1.86
CA PHE A 28 -7.36 11.16 2.59
C PHE A 28 -7.96 12.56 2.44
N TRP A 29 -7.14 13.61 2.56
CA TRP A 29 -7.60 14.98 2.37
C TRP A 29 -8.10 15.24 0.94
N ARG A 30 -7.39 14.71 -0.07
CA ARG A 30 -7.82 14.79 -1.48
C ARG A 30 -9.09 14.00 -1.76
N TYR A 31 -9.28 12.87 -1.07
CA TYR A 31 -10.52 12.09 -1.14
C TYR A 31 -11.71 12.86 -0.55
N SER A 32 -11.54 13.44 0.64
CA SER A 32 -12.59 14.19 1.34
C SER A 32 -13.02 15.45 0.59
N THR A 33 -12.08 16.12 -0.10
CA THR A 33 -12.37 17.29 -0.95
C THR A 33 -12.85 16.91 -2.36
N LYS A 34 -12.95 15.61 -2.68
CA LYS A 34 -13.34 15.09 -4.01
C LYS A 34 -12.52 15.69 -5.16
N ALA A 35 -11.26 16.02 -4.91
CA ALA A 35 -10.40 16.77 -5.83
C ALA A 35 -10.18 16.08 -7.19
N TYR A 36 -10.24 14.74 -7.22
CA TYR A 36 -10.05 13.91 -8.42
C TYR A 36 -11.33 13.47 -9.12
N THR A 37 -12.49 14.01 -8.75
CA THR A 37 -13.73 13.74 -9.49
C THR A 37 -13.78 14.56 -10.78
N ALA A 38 -14.65 14.19 -11.74
CA ALA A 38 -14.83 14.93 -12.98
C ALA A 38 -15.19 16.41 -12.74
N SER A 39 -15.99 16.67 -11.70
CA SER A 39 -16.37 18.01 -11.23
C SER A 39 -15.44 18.56 -10.14
N GLY A 40 -14.38 17.83 -9.79
CA GLY A 40 -13.41 18.23 -8.78
C GLY A 40 -12.42 19.25 -9.32
N LYS A 41 -11.71 19.92 -8.41
CA LYS A 41 -10.74 20.97 -8.74
C LYS A 41 -9.79 20.60 -9.89
N PHE A 42 -9.22 19.39 -9.85
CA PHE A 42 -8.27 18.96 -10.89
C PHE A 42 -8.96 18.53 -12.19
N GLY A 43 -10.23 18.12 -12.14
CA GLY A 43 -11.03 17.86 -13.34
C GLY A 43 -11.35 19.15 -14.10
N THR A 44 -11.68 20.22 -13.37
CA THR A 44 -11.98 21.54 -13.96
C THR A 44 -10.75 22.26 -14.50
N ASP A 45 -9.56 21.97 -13.97
CA ASP A 45 -8.28 22.55 -14.43
C ASP A 45 -7.82 21.94 -15.78
N LEU A 46 -8.40 20.81 -16.20
CA LEU A 46 -8.05 20.10 -17.43
C LEU A 46 -9.03 20.44 -18.58
N ALA A 47 -8.51 20.63 -19.79
CA ALA A 47 -9.34 20.76 -20.98
C ALA A 47 -10.19 19.49 -21.19
N PRO A 48 -11.46 19.59 -21.66
CA PRO A 48 -12.38 18.44 -21.72
C PRO A 48 -11.84 17.20 -22.46
N HIS A 49 -11.02 17.40 -23.50
CA HIS A 49 -10.43 16.32 -24.30
C HIS A 49 -9.22 15.63 -23.63
N LEU A 50 -8.69 16.19 -22.54
CA LEU A 50 -7.60 15.63 -21.73
C LEU A 50 -8.09 15.06 -20.40
N GLN A 51 -9.40 15.18 -20.10
CA GLN A 51 -9.96 14.64 -18.88
C GLN A 51 -9.92 13.11 -18.90
N PRO A 52 -9.57 12.45 -17.77
CA PRO A 52 -9.54 11.01 -17.70
C PRO A 52 -10.95 10.42 -17.88
N ALA A 53 -11.02 9.24 -18.49
CA ALA A 53 -12.26 8.50 -18.60
C ALA A 53 -12.69 7.98 -17.21
N PHE A 54 -13.65 8.64 -16.60
CA PHE A 54 -14.32 8.14 -15.40
C PHE A 54 -15.27 7.01 -15.82
N GLY A 55 -14.78 5.77 -15.77
CA GLY A 55 -15.51 4.60 -16.24
C GLY A 55 -16.71 4.21 -15.37
N SER A 56 -17.71 3.56 -15.97
CA SER A 56 -18.89 3.00 -15.30
C SER A 56 -18.72 1.54 -14.83
N ILE A 57 -17.61 0.91 -15.18
CA ILE A 57 -17.35 -0.52 -15.00
C ILE A 57 -17.18 -0.89 -13.51
N GLY A 58 -16.66 0.02 -12.69
CA GLY A 58 -16.46 -0.20 -11.26
C GLY A 58 -15.67 -1.48 -10.96
N ALA A 59 -16.10 -2.24 -9.95
CA ALA A 59 -15.42 -3.47 -9.50
C ALA A 59 -15.42 -4.60 -10.55
N SER A 60 -16.36 -4.58 -11.51
CA SER A 60 -16.39 -5.59 -12.59
C SER A 60 -15.17 -5.52 -13.52
N GLY A 61 -14.36 -4.45 -13.43
CA GLY A 61 -13.12 -4.27 -14.18
C GLY A 61 -12.04 -5.30 -13.84
N ILE A 62 -12.19 -6.06 -12.75
CA ILE A 62 -11.27 -7.15 -12.38
C ILE A 62 -11.25 -8.30 -13.40
N PHE A 63 -12.32 -8.49 -14.17
CA PHE A 63 -12.38 -9.52 -15.23
C PHE A 63 -11.70 -9.08 -16.53
N ASN A 64 -11.19 -7.86 -16.60
CA ASN A 64 -10.42 -7.38 -17.75
C ASN A 64 -8.97 -7.89 -17.67
N ALA A 65 -8.35 -8.24 -18.80
CA ALA A 65 -6.94 -8.62 -18.87
C ALA A 65 -5.98 -7.58 -18.24
N LYS A 66 -6.36 -6.30 -18.23
CA LYS A 66 -5.62 -5.22 -17.56
C LYS A 66 -5.51 -5.40 -16.03
N ALA A 67 -6.41 -6.15 -15.42
CA ALA A 67 -6.35 -6.49 -13.99
C ALA A 67 -5.13 -7.36 -13.64
N ALA A 68 -4.53 -8.06 -14.61
CA ALA A 68 -3.29 -8.81 -14.39
C ALA A 68 -2.12 -7.89 -13.98
N ILE A 69 -2.13 -6.63 -14.44
CA ILE A 69 -1.13 -5.62 -14.01
C ILE A 69 -1.30 -5.34 -12.52
N LEU A 70 -2.54 -5.15 -12.06
CA LEU A 70 -2.86 -4.95 -10.65
C LEU A 70 -2.41 -6.15 -9.82
N LEU A 71 -2.67 -7.38 -10.28
CA LEU A 71 -2.19 -8.60 -9.63
C LEU A 71 -0.66 -8.62 -9.50
N GLY A 72 0.07 -8.24 -10.55
CA GLY A 72 1.52 -8.13 -10.53
C GLY A 72 2.02 -7.10 -9.51
N MET A 73 1.36 -5.94 -9.41
CA MET A 73 1.68 -4.92 -8.41
C MET A 73 1.38 -5.39 -6.98
N LEU A 74 0.30 -6.13 -6.77
CA LEU A 74 -0.04 -6.70 -5.45
C LEU A 74 1.00 -7.74 -5.01
N SER A 75 1.52 -8.55 -5.94
CA SER A 75 2.57 -9.52 -5.66
C SER A 75 3.83 -8.87 -5.08
N THR A 76 4.23 -7.70 -5.62
CA THR A 76 5.38 -6.96 -5.09
C THR A 76 5.05 -6.16 -3.83
N ALA A 77 3.84 -5.61 -3.71
CA ALA A 77 3.40 -4.87 -2.54
C ALA A 77 3.34 -5.75 -1.27
N TYR A 78 2.91 -7.01 -1.39
CA TYR A 78 2.79 -7.96 -0.28
C TYR A 78 4.02 -8.87 -0.11
N MET A 79 5.17 -8.44 -0.63
CA MET A 79 6.41 -9.19 -0.60
C MET A 79 7.12 -9.06 0.77
N ALA A 80 6.61 -9.72 1.80
CA ALA A 80 7.22 -9.75 3.14
C ALA A 80 7.93 -11.08 3.48
N HIS A 81 7.60 -12.16 2.75
CA HIS A 81 7.98 -13.54 3.07
C HIS A 81 9.50 -13.77 3.17
N PHE A 82 10.31 -13.07 2.37
CA PHE A 82 11.76 -13.23 2.38
C PHE A 82 12.43 -12.83 3.71
N ASN A 83 11.77 -12.00 4.51
CA ASN A 83 12.25 -11.57 5.81
C ASN A 83 11.52 -12.26 6.99
N ALA A 84 10.60 -13.19 6.71
CA ALA A 84 9.78 -13.86 7.71
C ALA A 84 10.62 -14.54 8.84
N PRO A 85 11.68 -15.31 8.53
CA PRO A 85 12.51 -15.92 9.58
C PRO A 85 13.16 -14.86 10.49
N LYS A 86 13.60 -13.74 9.92
CA LYS A 86 14.25 -12.66 10.65
C LYS A 86 13.27 -11.92 11.57
N PHE A 87 12.06 -11.66 11.08
CA PHE A 87 10.99 -11.08 11.90
C PHE A 87 10.59 -12.01 13.06
N TYR A 88 10.56 -13.33 12.83
CA TYR A 88 10.32 -14.28 13.91
C TYR A 88 11.45 -14.26 14.94
N THR A 89 12.72 -14.25 14.53
CA THR A 89 13.85 -14.26 15.48
C THR A 89 14.00 -12.97 16.27
N GLU A 90 13.70 -11.81 15.67
CA GLU A 90 13.83 -10.50 16.35
C GLU A 90 12.56 -10.10 17.12
N LEU A 91 11.45 -10.84 16.98
CA LEU A 91 10.24 -10.60 17.76
C LEU A 91 10.51 -10.93 19.23
N LYS A 92 10.25 -9.96 20.13
CA LYS A 92 10.29 -10.20 21.58
C LYS A 92 9.31 -11.31 21.93
N ASP A 93 9.73 -12.30 22.72
CA ASP A 93 8.97 -13.51 23.08
C ASP A 93 8.36 -14.20 21.84
N ASN A 94 9.24 -14.59 20.92
CA ASN A 94 8.92 -15.20 19.63
C ASN A 94 8.33 -16.61 19.76
N THR A 95 7.05 -16.66 20.07
CA THR A 95 6.24 -17.88 19.97
C THR A 95 5.52 -17.92 18.63
N VAL A 96 5.29 -19.12 18.09
CA VAL A 96 4.54 -19.32 16.84
C VAL A 96 3.15 -18.66 16.89
N PRO A 97 2.34 -18.80 17.96
CA PRO A 97 1.03 -18.16 18.03
C PRO A 97 1.12 -16.63 17.97
N ARG A 98 2.05 -16.01 18.70
CA ARG A 98 2.21 -14.55 18.70
C ARG A 98 2.64 -14.04 17.33
N TYR A 99 3.58 -14.73 16.69
CA TYR A 99 4.02 -14.38 15.35
C TYR A 99 2.87 -14.40 14.34
N MET A 100 2.04 -15.45 14.37
CA MET A 100 0.87 -15.56 13.49
C MET A 100 -0.15 -14.47 13.74
N THR A 101 -0.38 -14.08 15.00
CA THR A 101 -1.25 -12.93 15.32
C THR A 101 -0.72 -11.65 14.70
N VAL A 102 0.58 -11.34 14.87
CA VAL A 102 1.19 -10.12 14.33
C VAL A 102 1.12 -10.09 12.80
N VAL A 103 1.44 -11.21 12.14
CA VAL A 103 1.33 -11.32 10.67
C VAL A 103 -0.12 -11.15 10.23
N GLY A 104 -1.05 -11.90 10.82
CA GLY A 104 -2.47 -11.86 10.46
C GLY A 104 -3.08 -10.47 10.63
N THR A 105 -2.83 -9.80 11.76
CA THR A 105 -3.33 -8.43 11.98
C THR A 105 -2.71 -7.43 11.02
N SER A 106 -1.42 -7.59 10.68
CA SER A 106 -0.73 -6.65 9.79
C SER A 106 -1.29 -6.70 8.37
N PHE A 107 -1.49 -7.91 7.83
CA PHE A 107 -2.11 -8.10 6.52
C PHE A 107 -3.59 -7.72 6.52
N GLY A 108 -4.31 -8.00 7.61
CA GLY A 108 -5.73 -7.66 7.75
C GLY A 108 -6.00 -6.15 7.79
N ILE A 109 -5.11 -5.35 8.38
CA ILE A 109 -5.24 -3.88 8.41
C ILE A 109 -4.82 -3.24 7.08
N SER A 110 -3.96 -3.90 6.29
CA SER A 110 -3.43 -3.32 5.05
C SER A 110 -4.37 -3.36 3.84
N ILE A 111 -5.50 -4.06 3.94
CA ILE A 111 -6.53 -4.19 2.90
C ILE A 111 -7.69 -3.24 3.22
#